data_AF-X0WUH1-F1
#
_entry.id   AF-X0WUH1-F1
#
_cell.length_a   1.000
_cell.length_b   1.000
_cell.length_c   1.000
_cell.angle_alpha   90.00
_cell.angle_beta   90.00
_cell.angle_gamma   90.00
#
_symmetry.space_group_name_H-M   'P 1'
#
loop_
_entity.id
_entity.type
_entity.pdbx_description
1 polymer ?
#
loop_
_entity_poly.entity_id
_entity_poly.type
_entity_poly.pdbx_seq_one_letter_code
_entity_poly.pdbx_strand_id
1 'polypeptide(L)'
;AQFTYNAGAGILGWEYTGVGTIYKLGEIISTYNTTNPQYDSITQLASQSDFSKITRSNLTAPTVQYPLCTTTTGPNNSVLIKVSPQPNALNINCLFNPTSPVWAFTTGSVGQYIYNAGNSTNFELDTSEQTNLVIGILKYCGIIINDPTIIQTASAEAQEVQANEKS
;
A
#
# COMPACT_ATOMS: atom_id res chain seq x y z
N ALA A 1 -1.46 -4.48 -6.46
CA ALA A 1 -0.22 -5.29 -6.35
C ALA A 1 -0.43 -6.67 -6.96
N GLN A 2 0.61 -7.19 -7.63
CA GLN A 2 0.62 -8.55 -8.17
C GLN A 2 1.12 -9.51 -7.09
N PHE A 3 0.40 -10.61 -6.89
CA PHE A 3 0.78 -11.66 -5.96
C PHE A 3 1.39 -12.84 -6.73
N THR A 4 2.31 -13.55 -6.09
CA THR A 4 2.94 -14.75 -6.65
C THR A 4 2.45 -15.98 -5.91
N TYR A 5 2.14 -17.05 -6.63
CA TYR A 5 1.73 -18.30 -6.01
C TYR A 5 2.94 -19.09 -5.52
N ASN A 6 2.98 -19.40 -4.22
CA ASN A 6 4.03 -20.20 -3.63
C ASN A 6 3.65 -21.68 -3.61
N ALA A 7 4.11 -22.42 -4.62
CA ALA A 7 3.87 -23.85 -4.78
C ALA A 7 4.81 -24.75 -3.95
N GLY A 8 5.87 -24.19 -3.35
CA GLY A 8 6.90 -24.95 -2.62
C GLY A 8 6.84 -24.82 -1.10
N ALA A 9 5.94 -23.98 -0.58
CA ALA A 9 5.78 -23.76 0.85
C ALA A 9 4.97 -24.87 1.54
N GLY A 10 5.19 -25.05 2.85
CA GLY A 10 4.37 -25.93 3.69
C GLY A 10 2.90 -25.48 3.79
N ILE A 11 2.62 -24.20 3.49
CA ILE A 11 1.28 -23.64 3.34
C ILE A 11 1.18 -23.04 1.94
N LEU A 12 0.35 -23.63 1.09
CA LEU A 12 0.16 -23.19 -0.30
C LEU A 12 -0.75 -21.97 -0.36
N GLY A 13 -0.35 -20.94 -1.12
CA GLY A 13 -1.15 -19.76 -1.37
C GLY A 13 -0.41 -18.65 -2.12
N TRP A 14 -1.11 -17.55 -2.34
CA TRP A 14 -0.61 -16.35 -2.98
C TRP A 14 0.02 -15.42 -1.95
N GLU A 15 1.24 -14.96 -2.21
CA GLU A 15 1.98 -14.04 -1.35
C GLU A 15 2.43 -12.80 -2.11
N TYR A 16 2.54 -11.69 -1.39
CA TYR A 16 3.16 -10.48 -1.91
C TYR A 16 4.67 -10.55 -1.66
N THR A 17 5.45 -10.42 -2.73
CA THR A 17 6.92 -10.53 -2.69
C THR A 17 7.64 -9.18 -2.76
N GLY A 18 6.90 -8.07 -2.74
CA GLY A 18 7.49 -6.73 -2.75
C GLY A 18 7.92 -6.26 -1.35
N VAL A 19 8.52 -5.07 -1.32
CA VAL A 19 9.17 -4.50 -0.12
C VAL A 19 8.20 -3.81 0.85
N GLY A 20 6.98 -3.51 0.40
CA GLY A 20 5.97 -2.80 1.19
C GLY A 20 5.16 -3.70 2.11
N THR A 21 4.83 -3.21 3.31
CA THR A 21 3.92 -3.90 4.23
C THR A 21 2.48 -3.55 3.88
N ILE A 22 1.65 -4.55 3.61
CA ILE A 22 0.23 -4.36 3.31
C ILE A 22 -0.51 -3.95 4.59
N TYR A 23 -1.22 -2.82 4.54
CA TYR A 23 -2.10 -2.37 5.60
C TYR A 23 -3.52 -2.91 5.43
N LYS A 24 -4.07 -2.81 4.21
CA LYS A 24 -5.45 -3.22 3.92
C LYS A 24 -5.57 -3.80 2.52
N LEU A 25 -6.31 -4.90 2.40
CA LEU A 25 -6.72 -5.46 1.12
C LEU A 25 -8.02 -4.79 0.66
N GLY A 26 -8.06 -4.41 -0.61
CA GLY A 26 -9.23 -3.93 -1.33
C GLY A 26 -9.77 -5.02 -2.24
N GLU A 27 -10.16 -4.63 -3.46
CA GLU A 27 -10.70 -5.56 -4.46
C GLU A 27 -9.64 -6.56 -4.94
N ILE A 28 -10.05 -7.82 -5.05
CA ILE A 28 -9.21 -8.95 -5.46
C ILE A 28 -9.73 -9.42 -6.82
N ILE A 29 -8.88 -9.40 -7.83
CA ILE A 29 -9.16 -9.89 -9.18
C ILE A 29 -8.39 -11.19 -9.39
N SER A 30 -9.14 -12.26 -9.66
CA SER A 30 -8.61 -13.57 -10.03
C SER A 30 -8.75 -13.79 -11.53
N THR A 31 -7.63 -14.07 -12.21
CA THR A 31 -7.61 -14.36 -13.64
C THR A 31 -7.48 -15.87 -13.88
N TYR A 32 -8.41 -16.42 -14.66
CA TYR A 32 -8.44 -17.81 -15.12
C TYR A 32 -8.28 -17.83 -16.64
N ASN A 33 -7.05 -18.02 -17.12
CA ASN A 33 -6.70 -17.93 -18.54
C ASN A 33 -6.51 -19.30 -19.21
N THR A 34 -6.64 -20.40 -18.46
CA THR A 34 -6.60 -21.76 -18.98
C THR A 34 -7.99 -22.33 -19.29
N THR A 35 -9.06 -21.59 -18.99
CA THR A 35 -10.43 -21.94 -19.36
C THR A 35 -10.80 -21.29 -20.69
N ASN A 36 -11.72 -21.91 -21.44
CA ASN A 36 -12.35 -21.27 -22.60
C ASN A 36 -13.85 -21.07 -22.29
N PRO A 37 -14.34 -19.82 -22.12
CA PRO A 37 -13.62 -18.54 -22.21
C PRO A 37 -12.70 -18.25 -21.01
N GLN A 38 -11.82 -17.25 -21.15
CA GLN A 38 -11.04 -16.69 -20.04
C GLN A 38 -11.95 -15.89 -19.11
N TYR A 39 -11.71 -15.96 -17.80
CA TYR A 39 -12.47 -15.22 -16.79
C TYR A 39 -11.55 -14.31 -15.97
N ASP A 40 -11.94 -13.04 -15.84
CA ASP A 40 -11.43 -12.13 -14.82
C ASP A 40 -12.55 -11.87 -13.82
N SER A 41 -12.43 -12.43 -12.63
CA SER A 41 -13.53 -12.44 -11.65
C SER A 41 -13.14 -11.76 -10.35
N ILE A 42 -14.05 -10.93 -9.86
CA ILE A 42 -13.94 -10.32 -8.53
C ILE A 42 -14.05 -11.46 -7.52
N THR A 43 -13.04 -11.58 -6.68
CA THR A 43 -12.93 -12.63 -5.67
C THR A 43 -13.40 -12.13 -4.34
N GLN A 44 -14.37 -12.83 -3.76
CA GLN A 44 -14.90 -12.45 -2.46
C GLN A 44 -13.93 -12.87 -1.35
N LEU A 45 -13.59 -11.95 -0.46
CA LEU A 45 -12.84 -12.24 0.75
C LEU A 45 -13.80 -12.71 1.86
N ALA A 46 -13.53 -13.90 2.40
CA ALA A 46 -14.30 -14.50 3.49
C ALA A 46 -13.41 -14.89 4.68
N SER A 47 -14.05 -15.04 5.84
CA SER A 47 -13.41 -15.57 7.03
C SER A 47 -12.94 -17.01 6.80
N GLN A 48 -11.91 -17.46 7.53
CA GLN A 48 -11.39 -18.82 7.39
C GLN A 48 -12.47 -19.89 7.67
N SER A 49 -13.38 -19.62 8.60
CA SER A 49 -14.48 -20.52 8.95
C SER A 49 -15.52 -20.61 7.83
N ASP A 50 -15.92 -19.46 7.25
CA ASP A 50 -16.89 -19.45 6.15
C ASP A 50 -16.29 -20.02 4.88
N PHE A 51 -15.04 -19.69 4.57
CA PHE A 51 -14.30 -20.31 3.47
C PHE A 51 -14.35 -21.84 3.56
N SER A 52 -14.09 -22.39 4.74
CA SER A 52 -14.11 -23.84 4.97
C SER A 52 -15.51 -24.45 4.88
N LYS A 53 -16.56 -23.73 5.30
CA LYS A 53 -17.95 -24.22 5.18
C LYS A 53 -18.43 -24.21 3.72
N ILE A 54 -18.19 -23.10 3.02
CA ILE A 54 -18.64 -22.86 1.65
C ILE A 54 -17.96 -23.84 0.69
N THR A 55 -16.64 -24.03 0.83
CA THR A 55 -15.86 -24.95 -0.01
C THR A 55 -16.17 -26.43 0.21
N ARG A 56 -16.64 -26.82 1.41
CA ARG A 56 -17.01 -28.22 1.71
C ARG A 56 -18.39 -28.61 1.21
N SER A 57 -19.24 -27.64 0.88
CA SER A 57 -20.60 -27.87 0.41
C SER A 57 -20.61 -27.85 -1.12
N ASN A 58 -21.05 -28.96 -1.73
CA ASN A 58 -21.10 -29.09 -3.20
C ASN A 58 -22.04 -28.07 -3.87
N LEU A 59 -23.07 -27.58 -3.15
CA LEU A 59 -24.04 -26.62 -3.70
C LEU A 59 -23.56 -25.17 -3.62
N THR A 60 -22.57 -24.90 -2.78
CA THR A 60 -22.00 -23.55 -2.58
C THR A 60 -20.53 -23.50 -2.93
N ALA A 61 -20.00 -24.55 -3.54
CA ALA A 61 -18.60 -24.61 -3.93
C ALA A 61 -18.26 -23.43 -4.86
N PRO A 62 -17.19 -22.67 -4.58
CA PRO A 62 -16.79 -21.56 -5.43
C PRO A 62 -16.49 -22.01 -6.86
N THR A 63 -16.76 -21.15 -7.83
CA THR A 63 -16.49 -21.41 -9.25
C THR A 63 -15.55 -20.35 -9.81
N VAL A 64 -15.05 -20.54 -11.04
CA VAL A 64 -14.18 -19.54 -11.70
C VAL A 64 -14.85 -18.18 -11.86
N GLN A 65 -16.19 -18.14 -11.94
CA GLN A 65 -16.98 -16.91 -12.07
C GLN A 65 -17.37 -16.30 -10.72
N TYR A 66 -17.42 -17.11 -9.65
CA TYR A 66 -17.67 -16.67 -8.28
C TYR A 66 -16.61 -17.23 -7.34
N PRO A 67 -15.35 -16.76 -7.48
CA PRO A 67 -14.26 -17.28 -6.68
C PRO A 67 -14.29 -16.72 -5.26
N LEU A 68 -13.80 -17.53 -4.33
CA LEU A 68 -13.74 -17.20 -2.90
C LEU A 68 -12.29 -17.25 -2.45
N CYS A 69 -11.92 -16.32 -1.56
CA CYS A 69 -10.61 -16.34 -0.94
C CYS A 69 -10.68 -16.13 0.58
N THR A 70 -9.59 -16.49 1.24
CA THR A 70 -9.36 -16.22 2.65
C THR A 70 -7.91 -15.87 2.90
N THR A 71 -7.65 -15.10 3.96
CA THR A 71 -6.32 -14.68 4.35
C THR A 71 -5.81 -15.51 5.52
N THR A 72 -4.52 -15.81 5.50
CA THR A 72 -3.81 -16.46 6.60
C THR A 72 -2.40 -15.88 6.69
N THR A 73 -1.66 -16.28 7.71
CA THR A 73 -0.28 -15.83 7.92
C THR A 73 0.66 -16.74 7.16
N GLY A 74 1.40 -16.17 6.20
CA GLY A 74 2.46 -16.83 5.46
C GLY A 74 3.81 -16.80 6.19
N PRO A 75 4.87 -17.27 5.53
CA PRO A 75 6.23 -17.14 6.02
C PRO A 75 6.59 -15.68 6.33
N ASN A 76 7.43 -15.45 7.33
CA ASN A 76 7.86 -14.11 7.75
C ASN A 76 6.72 -13.17 8.16
N ASN A 77 5.61 -13.73 8.66
CA ASN A 77 4.44 -12.97 9.11
C ASN A 77 3.78 -12.14 7.99
N SER A 78 3.95 -12.58 6.74
CA SER A 78 3.33 -11.97 5.57
C SER A 78 1.87 -12.37 5.41
N VAL A 79 1.11 -11.62 4.63
CA VAL A 79 -0.27 -11.97 4.27
C VAL A 79 -0.22 -13.02 3.15
N LEU A 80 -0.78 -14.20 3.42
CA LEU A 80 -0.96 -15.27 2.45
C LEU A 80 -2.44 -15.41 2.11
N ILE A 81 -2.75 -15.51 0.82
CA ILE A 81 -4.11 -15.53 0.31
C ILE A 81 -4.38 -16.86 -0.35
N LYS A 82 -5.36 -17.59 0.16
CA LYS A 82 -5.83 -18.83 -0.44
C LYS A 82 -7.08 -18.55 -1.24
N VAL A 83 -7.06 -18.91 -2.52
CA VAL A 83 -8.18 -18.72 -3.46
C VAL A 83 -8.70 -20.07 -3.92
N SER A 84 -10.02 -20.22 -4.02
CA SER A 84 -10.69 -21.40 -4.57
C SER A 84 -11.76 -20.96 -5.59
N PRO A 85 -11.78 -21.56 -6.81
CA PRO A 85 -10.74 -22.40 -7.39
C PRO A 85 -9.41 -21.63 -7.56
N GLN A 86 -8.29 -22.32 -7.76
CA GLN A 86 -6.98 -21.66 -7.89
C GLN A 86 -6.87 -20.92 -9.23
N PRO A 87 -6.62 -19.59 -9.24
CA PRO A 87 -6.43 -18.83 -10.47
C PRO A 87 -5.03 -18.98 -11.07
N ASN A 88 -4.82 -18.43 -12.26
CA ASN A 88 -3.51 -18.34 -12.91
C ASN A 88 -2.74 -17.08 -12.50
N ALA A 89 -3.46 -16.01 -12.16
CA ALA A 89 -2.89 -14.77 -11.63
C ALA A 89 -3.84 -14.13 -10.61
N LEU A 90 -3.27 -13.41 -9.64
CA LEU A 90 -4.00 -12.71 -8.60
C LEU A 90 -3.51 -11.27 -8.48
N ASN A 91 -4.41 -10.32 -8.81
CA ASN A 91 -4.15 -8.89 -8.70
C ASN A 91 -5.05 -8.31 -7.63
N ILE A 92 -4.47 -7.57 -6.69
CA ILE A 92 -5.21 -7.06 -5.54
C ILE A 92 -4.96 -5.57 -5.41
N ASN A 93 -6.03 -4.79 -5.35
CA ASN A 93 -5.93 -3.42 -4.90
C ASN A 93 -5.60 -3.43 -3.40
N CYS A 94 -4.56 -2.74 -2.97
CA CYS A 94 -4.14 -2.76 -1.56
C CYS A 94 -3.58 -1.42 -1.14
N LEU A 95 -3.83 -1.07 0.12
CA LEU A 95 -3.18 0.04 0.78
C LEU A 95 -1.94 -0.48 1.49
N PHE A 96 -0.80 0.15 1.24
CA PHE A 96 0.44 -0.13 1.94
C PHE A 96 0.62 0.82 3.12
N ASN A 97 1.34 0.37 4.14
CA ASN A 97 1.82 1.28 5.17
C ASN A 97 2.84 2.24 4.53
N PRO A 98 2.72 3.56 4.78
CA PRO A 98 3.66 4.53 4.24
C PRO A 98 5.05 4.26 4.81
N THR A 99 6.06 4.46 3.97
CA THR A 99 7.45 4.42 4.41
C THR A 99 7.73 5.62 5.33
N SER A 100 8.51 5.41 6.40
CA SER A 100 8.91 6.52 7.26
C SER A 100 9.71 7.56 6.45
N PRO A 101 9.39 8.85 6.57
CA PRO A 101 10.13 9.90 5.91
C PRO A 101 11.53 10.01 6.52
N VAL A 102 12.53 10.23 5.67
CA VAL A 102 13.92 10.44 6.06
C VAL A 102 14.42 11.65 5.28
N TRP A 103 14.91 12.65 5.98
CA TRP A 103 15.61 13.77 5.36
C TRP A 103 17.10 13.61 5.60
N ALA A 104 17.74 12.87 4.71
CA ALA A 104 19.17 12.60 4.79
C ALA A 104 19.97 13.87 4.47
N PHE A 105 21.10 14.01 5.14
CA PHE A 105 22.07 15.08 4.90
C PHE A 105 23.48 14.51 4.84
N THR A 106 24.37 15.29 4.25
CA THR A 106 25.82 15.09 4.30
C THR A 106 26.47 16.32 4.91
N THR A 107 27.63 16.16 5.52
CA THR A 107 28.40 17.29 6.07
C THR A 107 29.31 17.89 5.02
N GLY A 108 29.15 19.19 4.77
CA GLY A 108 30.03 19.96 3.90
C GLY A 108 31.33 20.37 4.58
N SER A 109 32.20 21.04 3.83
CA SER A 109 33.57 21.38 4.24
C SER A 109 33.66 22.34 5.44
N VAL A 110 32.59 23.05 5.77
CA VAL A 110 32.52 23.92 6.96
C VAL A 110 31.55 23.37 8.02
N GLY A 111 31.21 22.08 7.95
CA GLY A 111 30.28 21.44 8.88
C GLY A 111 28.81 21.74 8.59
N GLN A 112 28.49 22.37 7.45
CA GLN A 112 27.09 22.61 7.07
C GLN A 112 26.39 21.29 6.71
N TYR A 113 25.10 21.20 7.01
CA TYR A 113 24.27 20.10 6.52
C TYR A 113 23.82 20.41 5.09
N ILE A 114 24.18 19.52 4.17
CA ILE A 114 23.80 19.58 2.75
C ILE A 114 22.78 18.47 2.52
N TYR A 115 21.59 18.85 2.07
CA TYR A 115 20.51 17.91 1.76
C TYR A 115 20.97 16.83 0.77
N ASN A 116 20.68 15.57 1.07
CA ASN A 116 20.98 14.43 0.22
C ASN A 116 19.67 13.82 -0.30
N ALA A 117 19.30 14.23 -1.51
CA ALA A 117 18.10 13.74 -2.17
C ALA A 117 18.12 12.22 -2.40
N GLY A 118 19.28 11.62 -2.67
CA GLY A 118 19.40 10.20 -3.01
C GLY A 118 19.13 9.24 -1.85
N ASN A 119 19.33 9.71 -0.61
CA ASN A 119 19.07 8.93 0.60
C ASN A 119 17.86 9.44 1.39
N SER A 120 17.10 10.39 0.83
CA SER A 120 15.92 10.94 1.47
C SER A 120 14.66 10.26 0.96
N THR A 121 13.72 9.97 1.86
CA THR A 121 12.38 9.49 1.55
C THR A 121 11.36 10.54 1.98
N ASN A 122 10.49 10.95 1.06
CA ASN A 122 9.42 11.89 1.35
C ASN A 122 8.16 11.17 1.88
N PHE A 123 7.21 11.95 2.39
CA PHE A 123 5.91 11.43 2.80
C PHE A 123 5.16 10.83 1.60
N GLU A 124 4.60 9.65 1.81
CA GLU A 124 3.64 9.01 0.90
C GLU A 124 2.22 9.39 1.35
N LEU A 125 1.81 10.62 1.06
CA LEU A 125 0.47 11.16 1.33
C LEU A 125 -0.22 11.52 0.02
N ASP A 126 -1.55 11.70 0.09
CA ASP A 126 -2.29 12.29 -1.02
C ASP A 126 -1.82 13.73 -1.28
N THR A 127 -1.83 14.14 -2.54
CA THR A 127 -1.37 15.47 -2.96
C THR A 127 -2.12 16.62 -2.29
N SER A 128 -3.38 16.41 -1.90
CA SER A 128 -4.17 17.41 -1.17
C SER A 128 -3.68 17.66 0.25
N GLU A 129 -3.17 16.63 0.93
CA GLU A 129 -2.73 16.71 2.33
C GLU A 129 -1.24 17.02 2.46
N GLN A 130 -0.45 16.69 1.43
CA GLN A 130 1.00 16.82 1.45
C GLN A 130 1.45 18.26 1.74
N THR A 131 0.82 19.23 1.07
CA THR A 131 1.22 20.64 1.16
C THR A 131 0.97 21.22 2.55
N ASN A 132 -0.21 20.93 3.12
CA ASN A 132 -0.58 21.41 4.46
C ASN A 132 0.37 20.87 5.54
N LEU A 133 0.77 19.59 5.44
CA LEU A 133 1.71 18.98 6.37
C LEU A 133 3.11 19.60 6.25
N VAL A 134 3.63 19.76 5.02
CA VAL A 134 4.97 20.34 4.77
C VAL A 134 5.05 21.76 5.33
N ILE A 135 4.02 22.57 5.09
CA ILE A 135 3.93 23.93 5.63
C ILE A 135 3.94 23.93 7.17
N GLY A 136 3.20 23.01 7.80
CA GLY A 136 3.19 22.87 9.25
C GLY A 136 4.58 22.56 9.81
N ILE A 137 5.31 21.66 9.15
CA ILE A 137 6.70 21.31 9.51
C ILE A 137 7.61 22.53 9.34
N LEU A 138 7.53 23.25 8.22
CA LEU A 138 8.36 24.44 7.97
C LEU A 138 8.11 25.54 9.00
N LYS A 139 6.85 25.80 9.37
CA LYS A 139 6.50 26.76 10.43
C LYS A 139 7.12 26.34 11.76
N TYR A 140 7.02 25.07 12.12
CA TYR A 140 7.61 24.55 13.35
C TYR A 140 9.15 24.60 13.34
N CYS A 141 9.80 24.25 12.23
CA CYS A 141 11.25 24.37 12.07
C CYS A 141 11.73 25.82 12.15
N GLY A 142 11.00 26.77 11.53
CA GLY A 142 11.30 28.19 11.63
C GLY A 142 11.23 28.70 13.07
N ILE A 143 10.27 28.21 13.86
CA ILE A 143 10.20 28.51 15.30
C ILE A 143 11.42 27.96 16.04
N ILE A 144 11.79 26.69 15.81
CA ILE A 144 12.96 26.07 16.48
C ILE A 144 14.26 26.82 16.17
N ILE A 145 14.45 27.20 14.91
CA ILE A 145 15.69 27.83 14.43
C ILE A 145 15.68 29.35 14.69
N ASN A 146 14.58 29.89 15.24
CA ASN A 146 14.33 31.32 15.40
C ASN A 146 14.51 32.10 14.08
N ASP A 147 14.13 31.48 12.96
CA ASP A 147 14.20 32.08 11.63
C ASP A 147 12.80 32.57 11.22
N PRO A 148 12.53 33.89 11.30
CA PRO A 148 11.22 34.44 10.94
C PRO A 148 10.95 34.41 9.43
N THR A 149 11.98 34.32 8.58
CA THR A 149 11.85 34.28 7.13
C THR A 149 11.22 32.97 6.67
N ILE A 150 11.61 31.84 7.24
CA ILE A 150 10.99 30.53 6.94
C ILE A 150 9.52 30.50 7.34
N ILE A 151 9.18 31.13 8.48
CA ILE A 151 7.78 31.24 8.94
C ILE A 151 6.94 32.10 7.98
N GLN A 152 7.49 33.21 7.50
CA GLN A 152 6.81 34.11 6.57
C GLN A 152 6.57 33.45 5.22
N THR A 153 7.60 32.81 4.64
CA THR A 153 7.47 32.10 3.36
C THR A 153 6.46 30.96 3.46
N ALA A 154 6.52 30.13 4.50
CA ALA A 154 5.56 29.04 4.70
C ALA A 154 4.13 29.55 4.93
N SER A 155 3.96 30.73 5.54
CA SER A 155 2.64 31.33 5.74
C SER A 155 2.04 31.89 4.45
N ALA A 156 2.87 32.43 3.55
CA ALA A 156 2.45 32.90 2.23
C ALA A 156 2.00 31.73 1.34
N GLU A 157 2.80 30.66 1.27
CA GLU A 157 2.43 29.45 0.51
C GLU A 157 1.14 28.80 1.04
N ALA A 158 0.91 28.83 2.36
CA ALA A 158 -0.33 28.32 2.95
C ALA A 158 -1.58 29.04 2.47
N GLN A 159 -1.50 30.36 2.30
CA GLN A 159 -2.62 31.17 1.84
C GLN A 159 -2.93 30.90 0.36
N GLU A 160 -1.90 30.69 -0.46
CA GLU A 160 -2.05 30.38 -1.88
C GLU A 160 -2.71 29.01 -2.09
N VAL A 161 -2.29 28.00 -1.31
CA VAL A 161 -2.85 26.65 -1.40
C VAL A 161 -4.31 26.62 -0.96
N GLN A 162 -4.66 27.30 0.14
CA GLN A 162 -6.05 27.41 0.60
C GLN A 162 -6.96 28.16 -0.38
N ALA A 163 -6.41 29.09 -1.17
CA ALA A 163 -7.16 29.77 -2.22
C ALA A 163 -7.42 28.83 -3.41
N ASN A 164 -6.44 28.00 -3.78
CA ASN A 164 -6.53 27.04 -4.88
C ASN A 164 -7.43 25.84 -4.54
N GLU A 165 -7.46 25.36 -3.31
CA GLU A 165 -8.34 24.24 -2.89
C GLU A 165 -9.84 24.60 -2.87
N LYS A 166 -10.17 25.90 -2.87
CA LYS A 166 -11.56 26.39 -2.88
C LYS A 166 -12.12 26.64 -4.28
N SER A 167 -11.29 26.60 -5.32
CA SER A 167 -11.68 26.83 -6.73
C SER A 167 -11.87 25.52 -7.48
#